data_AF-A0A1X7IY23-F1
#
_entry.id   AF-A0A1X7IY23-F1
#
_cell.length_a   1.000
_cell.length_b   1.000
_cell.length_c   1.000
_cell.angle_alpha   90.00
_cell.angle_beta   90.00
_cell.angle_gamma   90.00
#
_symmetry.space_group_name_H-M   'P 1'
#
loop_
_entity.id
_entity.type
_entity.pdbx_description
1 polymer ?
#
loop_
_entity_poly.entity_id
_entity_poly.type
_entity_poly.pdbx_seq_one_letter_code
_entity_poly.pdbx_strand_id
1 'polypeptide(L)'
;MKKSTLSAIEAFQRTMSKDDTHCVVNYIEEVNESEVTRVVERKIKHLATKENLAQYSAQTKDDLMRLELSTQKGMVSLKSELSEEMKELRAELKDDMQMLRAELKDDINLLRAEQNDNVNKQSIDLKEEISNLRVDIYKQSVMMLKWSLVFWASQLAFIYAFLYFFLNR
;
A
#
# COMPACT_ATOMS: atom_id res chain seq x y z
N MET A 1 69.39 58.24 25.16
CA MET A 1 69.32 56.87 24.60
C MET A 1 69.24 55.86 25.72
N LYS A 2 68.20 55.01 25.74
CA LYS A 2 68.06 53.95 26.75
C LYS A 2 69.19 52.93 26.53
N LYS A 3 69.70 52.31 27.59
CA LYS A 3 70.80 51.32 27.51
C LYS A 3 70.51 50.19 26.49
N SER A 4 69.23 49.88 26.25
CA SER A 4 68.79 48.93 25.23
C SER A 4 68.98 49.41 23.78
N THR A 5 68.95 50.70 23.47
CA THR A 5 69.08 51.19 22.08
C THR A 5 70.54 51.16 21.61
N LEU A 6 71.49 51.40 22.52
CA LEU A 6 72.92 51.16 22.29
C LEU A 6 73.22 49.69 21.97
N SER A 7 72.64 48.76 22.74
CA SER A 7 72.82 47.33 22.50
C SER A 7 72.18 46.85 21.18
N ALA A 8 71.07 47.46 20.76
CA ALA A 8 70.43 47.16 19.49
C ALA A 8 71.26 47.67 18.29
N ILE A 9 71.82 48.87 18.38
CA ILE A 9 72.72 49.44 17.36
C ILE A 9 73.92 48.51 17.13
N GLU A 10 74.56 48.03 18.19
CA GLU A 10 75.70 47.09 18.08
C GLU A 10 75.32 45.75 17.44
N ALA A 11 74.11 45.25 17.69
CA ALA A 11 73.63 44.00 17.11
C ALA A 11 73.31 44.15 15.61
N PHE A 12 72.63 45.24 15.21
CA PHE A 12 72.24 45.47 13.81
C PHE A 12 73.43 45.85 12.91
N GLN A 13 74.41 46.59 13.44
CA GLN A 13 75.66 46.94 12.74
C GLN A 13 76.51 45.71 12.34
N ARG A 14 76.28 44.53 12.92
CA ARG A 14 76.94 43.27 12.51
C ARG A 14 76.34 42.66 11.26
N THR A 15 75.13 43.08 10.88
CA THR A 15 74.34 42.47 9.81
C THR A 15 73.92 43.46 8.72
N MET A 16 74.03 44.77 8.99
CA MET A 16 73.53 45.84 8.14
C MET A 16 74.53 47.02 8.12
N SER A 17 74.42 47.91 7.13
CA SER A 17 75.21 49.15 7.07
C SER A 17 74.87 50.07 8.25
N LYS A 18 75.79 50.97 8.61
CA LYS A 18 75.59 51.94 9.71
C LYS A 18 74.40 52.86 9.46
N ASP A 19 74.18 53.26 8.22
CA ASP A 19 73.08 54.15 7.83
C ASP A 19 71.73 53.44 7.96
N ASP A 20 71.64 52.18 7.51
CA ASP A 20 70.45 51.35 7.66
C ASP A 20 70.16 51.08 9.13
N THR A 21 71.21 50.87 9.94
CA THR A 21 71.06 50.67 11.38
C THR A 21 70.53 51.92 12.07
N HIS A 22 71.04 53.10 11.73
CA HIS A 22 70.51 54.36 12.25
C HIS A 22 69.06 54.61 11.82
N CYS A 23 68.70 54.29 10.56
CA CYS A 23 67.35 54.41 10.05
C CYS A 23 66.36 53.51 10.83
N VAL A 24 66.70 52.23 11.00
CA VAL A 24 65.86 51.27 11.74
C VAL A 24 65.77 51.64 13.21
N VAL A 25 66.86 52.08 13.83
CA VAL A 25 66.88 52.47 15.24
C VAL A 25 66.07 53.75 15.47
N ASN A 26 66.16 54.74 14.57
CA ASN A 26 65.32 55.93 14.63
C ASN A 26 63.83 55.59 14.45
N TYR A 27 63.49 54.71 13.50
CA TYR A 27 62.13 54.22 13.33
C TYR A 27 61.60 53.55 14.60
N ILE A 28 62.41 52.73 15.27
CA ILE A 28 62.04 52.06 16.54
C ILE A 28 61.95 53.05 17.70
N GLU A 29 62.80 54.08 17.76
CA GLU A 29 62.75 55.14 18.79
C GLU A 29 61.55 56.09 18.59
N GLU A 30 61.11 56.30 17.35
CA GLU A 30 59.90 57.08 17.00
C GLU A 30 58.60 56.28 17.17
N VAL A 31 58.67 54.95 17.24
CA VAL A 31 57.49 54.10 17.48
C VAL A 31 56.90 54.40 18.87
N ASN A 32 55.69 54.93 18.87
CA ASN A 32 54.92 55.15 20.09
C ASN A 32 54.41 53.80 20.62
N GLU A 33 55.07 53.33 21.69
CA GLU A 33 54.75 52.08 22.39
C GLU A 33 53.25 51.96 22.70
N SER A 34 52.59 53.07 23.07
CA SER A 34 51.15 53.09 23.37
C SER A 34 50.25 52.83 22.16
N GLU A 35 50.68 53.21 20.95
CA GLU A 35 49.92 52.99 19.72
C GLU A 35 50.03 51.53 19.24
N VAL A 36 51.23 50.93 19.38
CA VAL A 36 51.46 49.51 19.15
C VAL A 36 50.60 48.67 20.09
N THR A 37 50.60 48.98 21.40
CA THR A 37 49.75 48.28 22.38
C THR A 37 48.28 48.39 22.01
N ARG A 38 47.81 49.57 21.61
CA ARG A 38 46.41 49.78 21.18
C ARG A 38 46.03 48.98 19.93
N VAL A 39 46.91 48.89 18.93
CA VAL A 39 46.65 48.10 17.72
C VAL A 39 46.67 46.61 18.02
N VAL A 40 47.58 46.15 18.87
CA VAL A 40 47.69 44.75 19.29
C VAL A 40 46.50 44.35 20.16
N GLU A 41 46.10 45.15 21.14
CA GLU A 41 44.91 44.91 21.96
C GLU A 41 43.62 44.89 21.15
N ARG A 42 43.51 45.80 20.16
CA ARG A 42 42.42 45.73 19.18
C ARG A 42 42.47 44.38 18.47
N LYS A 43 43.55 44.02 17.77
CA LYS A 43 43.65 42.73 17.06
C LYS A 43 43.36 41.53 17.96
N ILE A 44 43.85 41.51 19.20
CA ILE A 44 43.57 40.46 20.19
C ILE A 44 42.08 40.40 20.57
N LYS A 45 41.40 41.54 20.70
CA LYS A 45 39.93 41.58 20.94
C LYS A 45 39.13 41.01 19.77
N HIS A 46 39.62 41.13 18.53
CA HIS A 46 38.93 40.60 17.34
C HIS A 46 39.21 39.11 17.11
N LEU A 47 40.35 38.62 17.62
CA LEU A 47 40.72 37.21 17.52
C LEU A 47 39.87 36.40 18.49
N ALA A 48 39.40 35.24 18.03
CA ALA A 48 38.64 34.31 18.87
C ALA A 48 39.48 33.97 20.11
N THR A 49 38.99 34.41 21.28
CA THR A 49 39.63 34.09 22.55
C THR A 49 39.40 32.61 22.85
N LYS A 50 40.29 31.97 23.62
CA LYS A 50 40.13 30.58 24.08
C LYS A 50 38.75 30.33 24.71
N GLU A 51 38.20 31.34 25.37
CA GLU A 51 36.84 31.34 25.93
C GLU A 51 35.76 31.18 24.86
N ASN A 52 35.81 31.96 23.79
CA ASN A 52 34.85 31.88 22.68
C ASN A 52 34.89 30.49 22.01
N LEU A 53 36.09 29.92 21.84
CA LEU A 53 36.24 28.56 21.28
C LEU A 53 35.65 27.50 22.21
N ALA A 54 35.85 27.64 23.54
CA ALA A 54 35.24 26.75 24.52
C ALA A 54 33.71 26.85 24.50
N GLN A 55 33.17 28.07 24.38
CA GLN A 55 31.73 28.31 24.27
C GLN A 55 31.13 27.68 23.00
N TYR A 56 31.74 27.91 21.83
CA TYR A 56 31.28 27.28 20.59
C TYR A 56 31.38 25.75 20.64
N SER A 57 32.45 25.20 21.23
CA SER A 57 32.57 23.75 21.43
C SER A 57 31.50 23.19 22.36
N ALA A 58 31.14 23.91 23.43
CA ALA A 58 30.06 23.51 24.33
C ALA A 58 28.70 23.57 23.64
N GLN A 59 28.44 24.64 22.89
CA GLN A 59 27.20 24.83 22.14
C GLN A 59 27.02 23.76 21.07
N THR A 60 28.03 23.52 20.23
CA THR A 60 27.98 22.47 19.20
C THR A 60 27.78 21.08 19.80
N LYS A 61 28.34 20.81 20.98
CA LYS A 61 28.09 19.56 21.70
C LYS A 61 26.63 19.45 22.18
N ASP A 62 26.05 20.53 22.68
CA ASP A 62 24.63 20.58 23.07
C ASP A 62 23.72 20.37 21.85
N ASP A 63 23.98 21.07 20.76
CA ASP A 63 23.23 20.94 19.50
C ASP A 63 23.28 19.51 18.96
N LEU A 64 24.45 18.87 19.02
CA LEU A 64 24.63 17.48 18.59
C LEU A 64 23.85 16.51 19.47
N MET A 65 23.86 16.70 20.79
CA MET A 65 23.04 15.91 21.71
C MET A 65 21.53 16.09 21.45
N ARG A 66 21.09 17.33 21.19
CA ARG A 66 19.69 17.62 20.85
C ARG A 66 19.28 16.94 19.57
N LEU A 67 20.14 17.00 18.55
CA LEU A 67 19.89 16.35 17.27
C LEU A 67 19.79 14.83 17.45
N GLU A 68 20.74 14.21 18.15
CA GLU A 68 20.73 12.76 18.43
C GLU A 68 19.48 12.32 19.20
N LEU A 69 19.07 13.09 20.21
CA LEU A 69 17.83 12.82 20.94
C LEU A 69 16.61 12.94 20.02
N SER A 70 16.57 13.97 19.16
CA SER A 70 15.44 14.19 18.25
C SER A 70 15.32 13.09 17.20
N THR A 71 16.45 12.62 16.64
CA THR A 71 16.47 11.55 15.65
C THR A 71 16.12 10.21 16.29
N GLN A 72 16.60 9.93 17.50
CA GLN A 72 16.22 8.75 18.25
C GLN A 72 14.72 8.73 18.54
N LYS A 73 14.15 9.85 19.00
CA LYS A 73 12.69 9.96 19.22
C LYS A 73 11.90 9.78 17.92
N GLY A 74 12.32 10.42 16.83
CA GLY A 74 11.68 10.27 15.52
C GLY A 74 11.68 8.82 15.04
N MET A 75 12.80 8.11 15.21
CA MET A 75 12.91 6.70 14.82
C MET A 75 12.01 5.79 15.67
N VAL A 76 11.85 6.06 16.97
CA VAL A 76 10.93 5.32 17.82
C VAL A 76 9.47 5.59 17.44
N SER A 77 9.11 6.85 17.15
CA SER A 77 7.76 7.22 16.70
C SER A 77 7.41 6.49 15.40
N LEU A 78 8.25 6.61 14.37
CA LEU A 78 8.05 5.97 13.08
C LEU A 78 7.93 4.44 13.20
N LYS A 79 8.73 3.82 14.06
CA LYS A 79 8.64 2.37 14.31
C LYS A 79 7.32 2.00 14.98
N SER A 80 6.82 2.84 15.89
CA SER A 80 5.53 2.62 16.55
C SER A 80 4.38 2.75 15.56
N GLU A 81 4.35 3.85 14.80
CA GLU A 81 3.35 4.13 13.75
C GLU A 81 3.29 2.99 12.73
N LEU A 82 4.45 2.60 12.17
CA LEU A 82 4.51 1.52 11.20
C LEU A 82 4.05 0.17 11.80
N SER A 83 4.34 -0.08 13.08
CA SER A 83 3.88 -1.29 13.75
C SER A 83 2.37 -1.28 14.00
N GLU A 84 1.76 -0.11 14.18
CA GLU A 84 0.33 0.05 14.40
C GLU A 84 -0.43 -0.10 13.08
N GLU A 85 0.01 0.60 12.03
CA GLU A 85 -0.51 0.43 10.67
C GLU A 85 -0.43 -1.03 10.20
N MET A 86 0.69 -1.72 10.48
CA MET A 86 0.83 -3.15 10.16
C MET A 86 -0.11 -4.07 10.96
N LYS A 87 -0.60 -3.65 12.13
CA LYS A 87 -1.59 -4.42 12.90
C LYS A 87 -2.98 -4.15 12.37
N GLU A 88 -3.29 -2.89 12.07
CA GLU A 88 -4.56 -2.48 11.48
C GLU A 88 -4.79 -3.15 10.13
N LEU A 89 -3.84 -3.07 9.19
CA LEU A 89 -3.92 -3.75 7.89
C LEU A 89 -4.09 -5.28 8.03
N ARG A 90 -3.46 -5.90 9.04
CA ARG A 90 -3.65 -7.34 9.30
C ARG A 90 -5.04 -7.66 9.84
N ALA A 91 -5.63 -6.77 10.63
CA ALA A 91 -6.98 -6.92 11.14
C ALA A 91 -8.00 -6.76 10.01
N GLU A 92 -7.87 -5.69 9.21
CA GLU A 92 -8.71 -5.44 8.03
C GLU A 92 -8.68 -6.62 7.06
N LEU A 93 -7.49 -7.10 6.68
CA LEU A 93 -7.37 -8.24 5.77
C LEU A 93 -7.99 -9.52 6.33
N LYS A 94 -7.95 -9.71 7.65
CA LYS A 94 -8.56 -10.86 8.31
C LYS A 94 -10.09 -10.76 8.31
N ASP A 95 -10.63 -9.56 8.48
CA ASP A 95 -12.07 -9.32 8.45
C ASP A 95 -12.61 -9.43 7.02
N ASP A 96 -11.93 -8.86 6.04
CA ASP A 96 -12.25 -9.02 4.60
C ASP A 96 -12.28 -10.51 4.21
N MET A 97 -11.29 -11.29 4.65
CA MET A 97 -11.26 -12.73 4.36
C MET A 97 -12.41 -13.50 5.04
N GLN A 98 -12.90 -13.03 6.20
CA GLN A 98 -14.07 -13.63 6.85
C GLN A 98 -15.37 -13.26 6.12
N MET A 99 -15.51 -11.99 5.71
CA MET A 99 -16.65 -11.53 4.92
C MET A 99 -16.76 -12.28 3.59
N LEU A 100 -15.67 -12.36 2.83
CA LEU A 100 -15.62 -13.11 1.56
C LEU A 100 -15.95 -14.59 1.76
N ARG A 101 -15.52 -15.21 2.86
CA ARG A 101 -15.89 -16.60 3.18
C ARG A 101 -17.39 -16.74 3.46
N ALA A 102 -18.01 -15.78 4.12
CA ALA A 102 -19.44 -15.79 4.40
C ALA A 102 -20.24 -15.61 3.11
N GLU A 103 -19.89 -14.61 2.29
CA GLU A 103 -20.50 -14.37 0.98
C GLU A 103 -20.44 -15.60 0.08
N LEU A 104 -19.26 -16.21 -0.08
CA LEU A 104 -19.12 -17.43 -0.89
C LEU A 104 -19.94 -18.61 -0.35
N LYS A 105 -20.11 -18.71 0.97
CA LYS A 105 -20.93 -19.76 1.57
C LYS A 105 -22.41 -19.54 1.26
N ASP A 106 -22.87 -18.29 1.33
CA ASP A 106 -24.24 -17.93 1.02
C ASP A 106 -24.55 -18.11 -0.47
N ASP A 107 -23.64 -17.71 -1.35
CA ASP A 107 -23.74 -17.96 -2.80
C ASP A 107 -23.84 -19.45 -3.12
N ILE A 108 -23.02 -20.29 -2.48
CA ILE A 108 -23.09 -21.76 -2.65
C ILE A 108 -24.44 -22.30 -2.19
N ASN A 109 -24.99 -21.80 -1.08
CA ASN A 109 -26.29 -22.25 -0.58
C ASN A 109 -27.43 -21.82 -1.52
N LEU A 110 -27.36 -20.60 -2.04
CA LEU A 110 -28.33 -20.07 -3.00
C LEU A 110 -28.31 -20.88 -4.30
N LEU A 111 -27.14 -21.13 -4.86
CA LEU A 111 -27.00 -21.97 -6.07
C LEU A 111 -27.52 -23.40 -5.85
N ARG A 112 -27.29 -23.99 -4.66
CA ARG A 112 -27.85 -25.30 -4.32
C ARG A 112 -29.38 -25.28 -4.25
N ALA A 113 -29.96 -24.24 -3.67
CA ALA A 113 -31.40 -24.07 -3.60
C ALA A 113 -31.99 -23.93 -5.02
N GLU A 114 -31.42 -23.06 -5.84
CA GLU A 114 -31.84 -22.86 -7.25
C GLU A 114 -31.73 -24.16 -8.06
N GLN A 115 -30.65 -24.92 -7.90
CA GLN A 115 -30.51 -26.20 -8.58
C GLN A 115 -31.58 -27.20 -8.14
N ASN A 116 -31.87 -27.27 -6.84
CA ASN A 116 -32.90 -28.16 -6.31
C ASN A 116 -34.30 -27.79 -6.81
N ASP A 117 -34.61 -26.49 -6.85
CA ASP A 117 -35.87 -25.98 -7.38
C ASP A 117 -36.02 -26.26 -8.88
N ASN A 118 -34.95 -26.09 -9.65
CA ASN A 118 -34.94 -26.43 -11.07
C ASN A 118 -35.18 -27.93 -11.30
N VAL A 119 -34.54 -28.80 -10.53
CA VAL A 119 -34.74 -30.26 -10.61
C VAL A 119 -36.18 -30.62 -10.23
N ASN A 120 -36.73 -30.01 -9.18
CA ASN A 120 -38.11 -30.23 -8.75
C ASN A 120 -39.12 -29.81 -9.83
N LYS A 121 -38.90 -28.64 -10.42
CA LYS A 121 -39.72 -28.13 -11.52
C LYS A 121 -39.70 -29.08 -12.71
N GLN A 122 -38.52 -29.51 -13.16
CA GLN A 122 -38.38 -30.51 -14.22
C GLN A 122 -39.09 -31.83 -13.87
N SER A 123 -39.04 -32.28 -12.61
CA SER A 123 -39.75 -33.48 -12.18
C SER A 123 -41.28 -33.34 -12.26
N ILE A 124 -41.81 -32.15 -11.92
CA ILE A 124 -43.23 -31.84 -12.04
C ILE A 124 -43.64 -31.81 -13.52
N ASP A 125 -42.90 -31.07 -14.35
CA ASP A 125 -43.17 -30.94 -15.79
C ASP A 125 -43.19 -32.33 -16.46
N LEU A 126 -42.20 -33.19 -16.17
CA LEU A 126 -42.16 -34.56 -16.70
C LEU A 126 -43.32 -35.43 -16.22
N LYS A 127 -43.77 -35.28 -14.96
CA LYS A 127 -44.94 -36.02 -14.45
C LYS A 127 -46.21 -35.59 -15.16
N GLU A 128 -46.36 -34.30 -15.42
CA GLU A 128 -47.50 -33.74 -16.16
C GLU A 128 -47.50 -34.26 -17.61
N GLU A 129 -46.36 -34.21 -18.31
CA GLU A 129 -46.20 -34.76 -19.65
C GLU A 129 -46.56 -36.26 -19.70
N ILE A 130 -46.09 -37.07 -18.75
CA ILE A 130 -46.43 -38.50 -18.67
C ILE A 130 -47.94 -38.69 -18.45
N SER A 131 -48.57 -37.87 -17.59
CA SER A 131 -50.02 -37.93 -17.35
C SER A 131 -50.81 -37.62 -18.62
N ASN A 132 -50.42 -36.57 -19.33
CA ASN A 132 -51.04 -36.17 -20.59
C ASN A 132 -50.88 -37.26 -21.66
N LEU A 133 -49.68 -37.83 -21.82
CA LEU A 133 -49.44 -38.95 -22.74
C LEU A 133 -50.30 -40.18 -22.40
N ARG A 134 -50.48 -40.50 -21.12
CA ARG A 134 -51.39 -41.60 -20.72
C ARG A 134 -52.82 -41.35 -21.17
N VAL A 135 -53.33 -40.13 -20.94
CA VAL A 135 -54.68 -39.74 -21.38
C VAL A 135 -54.81 -39.84 -22.90
N ASP A 136 -53.82 -39.37 -23.65
CA ASP A 136 -53.81 -39.44 -25.11
C ASP A 136 -53.82 -40.88 -25.63
N ILE A 137 -53.04 -41.78 -25.01
CA ILE A 137 -53.05 -43.22 -25.34
C ILE A 137 -54.43 -43.83 -25.09
N TYR A 138 -55.07 -43.53 -23.95
CA TYR A 138 -56.43 -44.01 -23.68
C TYR A 138 -57.43 -43.49 -24.72
N LYS A 139 -57.35 -42.19 -25.05
CA LYS A 139 -58.22 -41.56 -26.04
C LYS A 139 -58.07 -42.19 -27.41
N GLN A 140 -56.83 -42.40 -27.87
CA GLN A 140 -56.55 -43.08 -29.14
C GLN A 140 -57.06 -44.53 -29.12
N SER A 141 -56.82 -45.26 -28.03
CA SER A 141 -57.28 -46.65 -27.89
C SER A 141 -58.81 -46.75 -27.98
N VAL A 142 -59.54 -45.87 -27.30
CA VAL A 142 -61.01 -45.82 -27.35
C VAL A 142 -61.51 -45.39 -28.72
N MET A 143 -60.87 -44.42 -29.36
CA MET A 143 -61.23 -44.00 -30.71
C MET A 143 -61.07 -45.15 -31.72
N MET A 144 -59.95 -45.88 -31.67
CA MET A 144 -59.70 -47.04 -32.51
C MET A 144 -60.71 -48.17 -32.25
N LEU A 145 -61.08 -48.43 -30.99
CA LEU A 145 -62.12 -49.40 -30.65
C LEU A 145 -63.50 -48.99 -31.16
N LYS A 146 -63.87 -47.71 -31.04
CA LYS A 146 -65.13 -47.20 -31.59
C LYS A 146 -65.21 -47.41 -33.10
N TRP A 147 -64.14 -47.07 -33.82
CA TRP A 147 -64.08 -47.27 -35.26
C TRP A 147 -64.04 -48.73 -35.67
N SER A 148 -63.37 -49.61 -34.91
CA SER A 148 -63.35 -51.04 -35.19
C SER A 148 -64.74 -51.67 -35.02
N LEU A 149 -65.52 -51.26 -34.02
CA LEU A 149 -66.91 -51.73 -33.84
C LEU A 149 -67.82 -51.33 -35.01
N VAL A 150 -67.72 -50.07 -35.47
CA VAL A 150 -68.45 -49.59 -36.65
C VAL A 150 -68.05 -50.41 -37.89
N PHE A 151 -66.76 -50.66 -38.05
CA PHE A 151 -66.23 -51.50 -39.12
C PHE A 151 -66.79 -52.92 -39.05
N TRP A 152 -66.74 -53.59 -37.89
CA TRP A 152 -67.27 -54.94 -37.69
C TRP A 152 -68.79 -55.02 -37.94
N ALA A 153 -69.56 -54.04 -37.49
CA ALA A 153 -71.00 -53.97 -37.75
C ALA A 153 -71.30 -53.87 -39.25
N SER A 154 -70.51 -53.09 -40.00
CA SER A 154 -70.61 -53.01 -41.46
C SER A 154 -70.28 -54.34 -42.14
N GLN A 155 -69.23 -55.04 -41.71
CA GLN A 155 -68.87 -56.37 -42.24
C GLN A 155 -70.00 -57.39 -42.01
N LEU A 156 -70.58 -57.41 -40.80
CA LEU A 156 -71.68 -58.30 -40.46
C LEU A 156 -72.94 -58.01 -41.29
N ALA A 157 -73.30 -56.74 -41.46
CA ALA A 157 -74.44 -56.34 -42.30
C ALA A 157 -74.26 -56.76 -43.76
N PHE A 158 -73.04 -56.61 -44.30
CA PHE A 158 -72.70 -57.04 -45.64
C PHE A 158 -72.80 -58.56 -45.82
N ILE A 159 -72.24 -59.34 -44.88
CA ILE A 159 -72.34 -60.82 -44.90
C ILE A 159 -73.80 -61.26 -44.79
N TYR A 160 -74.59 -60.63 -43.92
CA TYR A 160 -76.02 -60.94 -43.79
C TYR A 160 -76.78 -60.69 -45.10
N ALA A 161 -76.56 -59.54 -45.73
CA ALA A 161 -77.17 -59.23 -47.03
C ALA A 161 -76.74 -60.22 -48.13
N PHE A 162 -75.46 -60.60 -48.13
CA PHE A 162 -74.91 -61.58 -49.07
C PHE A 162 -75.53 -62.98 -48.89
N LEU A 163 -75.61 -63.47 -47.64
CA LEU A 163 -76.25 -64.75 -47.32
C LEU A 163 -77.74 -64.73 -47.67
N TYR A 164 -78.46 -63.66 -47.31
CA TYR A 164 -79.87 -63.51 -47.64
C TYR A 164 -80.12 -63.57 -49.15
N PHE A 165 -79.31 -62.87 -49.94
CA PHE A 165 -79.39 -62.91 -51.41
C PHE A 165 -79.14 -64.31 -51.98
N PHE A 166 -78.21 -65.07 -51.41
CA PHE A 166 -77.85 -66.40 -51.89
C PHE A 166 -78.86 -67.48 -51.49
N LEU A 167 -79.46 -67.40 -50.30
CA LEU A 167 -80.50 -68.36 -49.86
C LEU A 167 -81.88 -68.09 -50.45
N ASN A 168 -82.21 -66.84 -50.80
CA ASN A 168 -83.48 -66.47 -51.42
C ASN A 168 -83.47 -66.52 -52.96
N ARG A 169 -82.48 -67.20 -53.56
CA ARG A 169 -82.37 -67.42 -55.00
C ARG A 169 -82.58 -68.89 -55.34
#